data_AF-A0A7S2CUK6-F1
#
_entry.id   AF-A0A7S2CUK6-F1
#
_cell.length_a   1.000
_cell.length_b   1.000
_cell.length_c   1.000
_cell.angle_alpha   90.00
_cell.angle_beta   90.00
_cell.angle_gamma   90.00
#
_symmetry.space_group_name_H-M   'P 1'
#
loop_
_entity.id
_entity.type
_entity.pdbx_description
1 polymer ?
#
loop_
_entity_poly.entity_id
_entity_poly.type
_entity_poly.pdbx_seq_one_letter_code
_entity_poly.pdbx_strand_id
1 'polypeptide(L)'
;DLFFLRQQLHPAVIEWIRSDEDMRLLRASPECVLVLDEKEGSAWICGRMRTKVQERIEKILERFNREHWEQDLEDYGVAMYLLGPKGSGEYVGRMQWETGAKIKVCPNQLKVIIEGKPDQLEHAKKLVLEGLERPAEKKRQNPNHMTPQELALHQAKSVDHCKDALAKFQHMLRGRGQTPSPERQPRGKGKGKGK
;
A
#
# COMPACT_ATOMS: atom_id res chain seq x y z
N ASP A 1 25.13 -8.17 32.83
CA ASP A 1 23.91 -7.85 32.07
C ASP A 1 22.72 -8.66 32.57
N LEU A 2 21.73 -7.99 33.16
CA LEU A 2 20.55 -8.60 33.76
C LEU A 2 19.42 -8.87 32.73
N PHE A 3 19.40 -8.11 31.64
CA PHE A 3 18.41 -8.23 30.57
C PHE A 3 19.08 -8.23 29.20
N PHE A 4 18.34 -8.68 28.19
CA PHE A 4 18.69 -8.65 26.79
C PHE A 4 17.50 -8.12 25.98
N LEU A 5 17.79 -7.28 24.98
CA LEU A 5 16.79 -6.73 24.08
C LEU A 5 17.06 -7.24 22.66
N ARG A 6 16.10 -7.98 22.10
CA ARG A 6 16.07 -8.28 20.66
C ARG A 6 15.20 -7.25 19.96
N GLN A 7 15.74 -6.59 18.94
CA GLN A 7 15.00 -5.64 18.11
C GLN A 7 14.86 -6.17 16.68
N GLN A 8 14.06 -5.47 15.89
CA GLN A 8 13.86 -5.74 14.46
C GLN A 8 13.15 -7.08 14.21
N LEU A 9 12.22 -7.44 15.11
CA LEU A 9 11.34 -8.58 14.91
C LEU A 9 10.17 -8.17 14.04
N HIS A 10 9.97 -8.90 12.94
CA HIS A 10 8.80 -8.75 12.11
C HIS A 10 7.52 -9.07 12.93
N PRO A 11 6.39 -8.36 12.76
CA PRO A 11 5.16 -8.63 13.52
C PRO A 11 4.70 -10.10 13.44
N ALA A 12 4.81 -10.73 12.26
CA ALA A 12 4.49 -12.15 12.12
C ALA A 12 5.45 -13.07 12.89
N VAL A 13 6.73 -12.71 13.05
CA VAL A 13 7.67 -13.46 13.90
C VAL A 13 7.22 -13.40 15.36
N ILE A 14 6.73 -12.25 15.82
CA ILE A 14 6.23 -12.10 17.18
C ILE A 14 5.02 -13.02 17.41
N GLU A 15 4.11 -13.11 16.44
CA GLU A 15 3.01 -14.07 16.47
C GLU A 15 3.50 -15.53 16.49
N TRP A 16 4.55 -15.85 15.73
CA TRP A 16 5.16 -17.19 15.75
C TRP A 16 5.77 -17.50 17.12
N ILE A 17 6.49 -16.55 17.72
CA ILE A 17 7.02 -16.67 19.09
C ILE A 17 5.90 -16.90 20.11
N ARG A 18 4.76 -16.21 19.97
CA ARG A 18 3.59 -16.40 20.86
C ARG A 18 2.97 -17.79 20.73
N SER A 19 2.95 -18.32 19.51
CA SER A 19 2.32 -19.61 19.18
C SER A 19 3.25 -20.81 19.40
N ASP A 20 4.55 -20.56 19.51
CA ASP A 20 5.59 -21.58 19.65
C ASP A 20 5.50 -22.35 20.98
N GLU A 21 5.50 -23.68 20.90
CA GLU A 21 5.34 -24.55 22.07
C GLU A 21 6.55 -24.50 23.00
N ASP A 22 7.76 -24.60 22.46
CA ASP A 22 8.99 -24.52 23.27
C ASP A 22 9.10 -23.14 23.94
N MET A 23 8.72 -22.07 23.24
CA MET A 23 8.67 -20.73 23.82
C MET A 23 7.65 -20.64 24.95
N ARG A 24 6.48 -21.27 24.81
CA ARG A 24 5.46 -21.32 25.87
C ARG A 24 6.00 -21.99 27.13
N LEU A 25 6.74 -23.09 26.98
CA LEU A 25 7.39 -23.78 28.10
C LEU A 25 8.46 -22.91 28.76
N LEU A 26 9.29 -22.22 27.98
CA LEU A 26 10.30 -21.30 28.50
C LEU A 26 9.68 -20.13 29.27
N ARG A 27 8.55 -19.58 28.77
CA ARG A 27 7.80 -18.48 29.42
C ARG A 27 7.08 -18.89 30.70
N ALA A 28 6.73 -20.17 30.84
CA ALA A 28 6.10 -20.69 32.05
C ALA A 28 7.11 -20.86 33.22
N SER A 29 8.42 -20.86 32.92
CA SER A 29 9.45 -20.95 33.94
C SER A 29 9.55 -19.66 34.76
N PRO A 30 9.59 -19.72 36.11
CA PRO A 30 9.80 -18.53 36.94
C PRO A 30 11.20 -17.92 36.78
N GLU A 31 12.12 -18.67 36.17
CA GLU A 31 13.49 -18.24 35.88
C GLU A 31 13.62 -17.44 34.57
N CYS A 32 12.50 -17.05 33.97
CA CYS A 32 12.46 -16.30 32.72
C CYS A 32 11.31 -15.29 32.69
N VAL A 33 11.61 -14.09 32.21
CA VAL A 33 10.60 -13.10 31.81
C VAL A 33 10.85 -12.75 30.35
N LEU A 34 9.82 -12.91 29.52
CA LEU A 34 9.81 -12.52 28.11
C LEU A 34 8.63 -11.60 27.85
N VAL A 35 8.92 -10.37 27.44
CA VAL A 35 7.91 -9.37 27.04
C VAL A 35 8.09 -9.10 25.55
N LEU A 36 7.00 -9.23 24.79
CA LEU A 36 6.97 -9.02 23.34
C LEU A 36 6.22 -7.74 23.03
N ASP A 37 6.88 -6.82 22.35
CA ASP A 37 6.27 -5.59 21.84
C ASP A 37 6.14 -5.68 20.32
N GLU A 38 4.90 -5.83 19.85
CA GLU A 38 4.59 -5.94 18.43
C GLU A 38 4.71 -4.61 17.69
N LYS A 39 4.44 -3.48 18.36
CA LYS A 39 4.51 -2.16 17.74
C LYS A 39 5.96 -1.75 17.51
N GLU A 40 6.80 -1.98 18.52
CA GLU A 40 8.24 -1.69 18.44
C GLU A 40 9.03 -2.81 17.74
N GLY A 41 8.40 -3.96 17.45
CA GLY A 41 9.07 -5.11 16.86
C GLY A 41 10.21 -5.63 17.73
N SER A 42 9.97 -5.80 19.03
CA SER A 42 11.02 -6.13 20.00
C SER A 42 10.63 -7.20 21.03
N ALA A 43 11.64 -7.86 21.59
CA ALA A 43 11.51 -8.84 22.67
C ALA A 43 12.50 -8.53 23.79
N TRP A 44 11.98 -8.26 24.99
CA TRP A 44 12.75 -8.07 26.20
C TRP A 44 12.85 -9.38 26.97
N ILE A 45 14.07 -9.78 27.30
CA ILE A 45 14.37 -11.09 27.88
C ILE A 45 15.18 -10.89 29.16
N CYS A 46 14.71 -11.47 30.27
CA CYS A 46 15.38 -11.43 31.56
C CYS A 46 15.34 -12.81 32.24
N GLY A 47 16.31 -13.10 33.10
CA GLY A 47 16.37 -14.34 33.89
C GLY A 47 17.42 -15.37 33.43
N ARG A 48 17.51 -16.49 34.16
CA ARG A 48 18.55 -17.53 33.93
C ARG A 48 18.34 -18.30 32.62
N MET A 49 17.11 -18.38 32.12
CA MET A 49 16.80 -19.06 30.86
C MET A 49 16.98 -18.18 29.62
N ARG A 50 17.50 -16.95 29.75
CA ARG A 50 17.59 -16.00 28.63
C ARG A 50 18.28 -16.58 27.39
N THR A 51 19.34 -17.37 27.57
CA THR A 51 20.13 -17.91 26.46
C THR A 51 19.29 -18.90 25.65
N LYS A 52 18.51 -19.75 26.32
CA LYS A 52 17.58 -20.69 25.67
C LYS A 52 16.47 -19.97 24.91
N VAL A 53 15.95 -18.88 25.47
CA VAL A 53 14.95 -18.03 24.78
C VAL A 53 15.55 -17.39 23.55
N GLN A 54 16.76 -16.81 23.65
CA GLN A 54 17.47 -16.22 22.52
C GLN A 54 17.69 -17.26 21.42
N GLU A 55 18.25 -18.43 21.76
CA GLU A 55 18.45 -19.54 20.81
C GLU A 55 17.14 -19.98 20.14
N ARG A 56 16.02 -20.00 20.88
CA ARG A 56 14.73 -20.35 20.29
C ARG A 56 14.21 -19.25 19.36
N ILE A 57 14.36 -17.97 19.71
CA ILE A 57 14.00 -16.85 18.84
C ILE A 57 14.79 -16.92 17.53
N GLU A 58 16.09 -17.18 17.58
CA GLU A 58 16.90 -17.28 16.36
C GLU A 58 16.46 -18.46 15.48
N LYS A 59 16.15 -19.63 16.06
CA LYS A 59 15.56 -20.74 15.29
C LYS A 59 14.23 -20.37 14.62
N ILE A 60 13.39 -19.60 15.30
CA ILE A 60 12.12 -19.11 14.74
C ILE A 60 12.40 -18.12 13.59
N LEU A 61 13.37 -17.23 13.75
CA LEU A 61 13.78 -16.27 12.71
C LEU A 61 14.36 -16.98 11.47
N GLU A 62 15.25 -17.96 11.66
CA GLU A 62 15.79 -18.79 10.58
C GLU A 62 14.69 -19.48 9.79
N ARG A 63 13.71 -20.05 10.50
CA ARG A 63 12.53 -20.66 9.88
C ARG A 63 11.69 -19.63 9.14
N PHE A 64 11.41 -18.49 9.78
CA PHE A 64 10.62 -17.41 9.19
C PHE A 64 11.22 -16.93 7.87
N ASN A 65 12.53 -16.68 7.82
CA ASN A 65 13.21 -16.24 6.61
C ASN A 65 13.15 -17.26 5.46
N ARG A 66 12.98 -18.54 5.77
CA ARG A 66 12.89 -19.63 4.78
C ARG A 66 11.46 -19.94 4.35
N GLU A 67 10.47 -19.66 5.19
CA GLU A 67 9.08 -20.08 5.02
C GLU A 67 8.10 -18.91 4.83
N HIS A 68 8.57 -17.68 4.94
CA HIS A 68 7.77 -16.46 4.80
C HIS A 68 8.38 -15.51 3.77
N TRP A 69 7.53 -14.88 2.98
CA TRP A 69 7.90 -13.80 2.10
C TRP A 69 6.74 -12.84 1.92
N GLU A 70 7.06 -11.56 1.81
CA GLU A 70 6.07 -10.53 1.51
C GLU A 70 6.63 -9.51 0.53
N GLN A 71 5.74 -8.90 -0.24
CA GLN A 71 6.07 -7.85 -1.19
C GLN A 71 4.96 -6.81 -1.25
N ASP A 72 5.37 -5.54 -1.23
CA ASP A 72 4.48 -4.42 -1.49
C ASP A 72 4.06 -4.38 -2.96
N LEU A 73 2.80 -4.06 -3.17
CA LEU A 73 2.13 -3.95 -4.45
C LEU A 73 2.05 -2.48 -4.85
N GLU A 74 2.21 -2.22 -6.14
CA GLU A 74 2.24 -0.87 -6.68
C GLU A 74 0.94 -0.10 -6.39
N ASP A 75 -0.22 -0.75 -6.59
CA ASP A 75 -1.53 -0.16 -6.33
C ASP A 75 -2.64 -1.21 -6.15
N TYR A 76 -3.83 -0.72 -5.81
CA TYR A 76 -5.02 -1.53 -5.59
C TYR A 76 -5.43 -2.33 -6.85
N GLY A 77 -5.22 -1.77 -8.04
CA GLY A 77 -5.52 -2.44 -9.31
C GLY A 77 -4.66 -3.68 -9.52
N VAL A 78 -3.36 -3.60 -9.19
CA VAL A 78 -2.43 -4.73 -9.20
C VAL A 78 -2.87 -5.80 -8.19
N ALA A 79 -3.27 -5.41 -6.98
CA ALA A 79 -3.79 -6.35 -5.99
C ALA A 79 -5.06 -7.07 -6.48
N MET A 80 -6.01 -6.34 -7.06
CA MET A 80 -7.23 -6.92 -7.62
C MET A 80 -6.94 -7.82 -8.82
N TYR A 81 -5.94 -7.48 -9.63
CA TYR A 81 -5.50 -8.33 -10.74
C TYR A 81 -4.95 -9.67 -10.25
N LEU A 82 -4.12 -9.68 -9.20
CA LEU A 82 -3.61 -10.91 -8.58
C LEU A 82 -4.72 -11.78 -7.98
N LEU A 83 -5.80 -11.17 -7.47
CA LEU A 83 -6.96 -11.92 -7.00
C LEU A 83 -7.76 -12.54 -8.15
N GLY A 84 -7.84 -11.88 -9.29
CA GLY A 84 -8.60 -12.32 -10.46
C GLY A 84 -9.85 -11.47 -10.73
N PRO A 85 -10.70 -11.88 -11.69
CA PRO A 85 -11.84 -11.10 -12.13
C PRO A 85 -12.75 -10.67 -10.96
N LYS A 86 -12.98 -9.36 -10.82
CA LYS A 86 -13.80 -8.77 -9.74
C LYS A 86 -13.31 -9.14 -8.33
N GLY A 87 -12.05 -9.50 -8.16
CA GLY A 87 -11.51 -9.93 -6.86
C GLY A 87 -12.01 -11.30 -6.41
N SER A 88 -12.38 -12.18 -7.34
CA SER A 88 -12.93 -13.51 -7.05
C SER A 88 -12.00 -14.41 -6.22
N GLY A 89 -10.70 -14.14 -6.23
CA GLY A 89 -9.70 -15.01 -5.63
C GLY A 89 -9.32 -16.21 -6.52
N GLU A 90 -9.84 -16.29 -7.75
CA GLU A 90 -9.59 -17.40 -8.68
C GLU A 90 -8.10 -17.56 -8.99
N TYR A 91 -7.39 -16.45 -9.26
CA TYR A 91 -5.98 -16.51 -9.65
C TYR A 91 -5.10 -16.91 -8.48
N VAL A 92 -5.32 -16.31 -7.31
CA VAL A 92 -4.61 -16.70 -6.08
C VAL A 92 -4.96 -18.12 -5.65
N GLY A 93 -6.21 -18.55 -5.79
CA GLY A 93 -6.64 -19.91 -5.49
C GLY A 93 -5.91 -20.95 -6.33
N ARG A 94 -5.76 -20.69 -7.63
CA ARG A 94 -4.95 -21.52 -8.52
C ARG A 94 -3.48 -21.52 -8.13
N MET A 95 -2.86 -20.36 -7.88
CA MET A 95 -1.46 -20.30 -7.44
C MET A 95 -1.22 -21.10 -6.15
N GLN A 96 -2.14 -21.02 -5.19
CA GLN A 96 -2.08 -21.82 -3.96
C GLN A 96 -2.21 -23.32 -4.25
N TRP A 97 -3.12 -23.72 -5.14
CA TRP A 97 -3.29 -25.11 -5.53
C TRP A 97 -2.04 -25.67 -6.24
N GLU A 98 -1.44 -24.91 -7.16
CA GLU A 98 -0.26 -25.31 -7.93
C GLU A 98 1.01 -25.42 -7.06
N THR A 99 1.14 -24.57 -6.04
CA THR A 99 2.37 -24.45 -5.24
C THR A 99 2.29 -25.16 -3.90
N GLY A 100 1.07 -25.38 -3.38
CA GLY A 100 0.84 -25.80 -2.00
C GLY A 100 1.19 -24.74 -0.95
N ALA A 101 1.61 -23.54 -1.36
CA ALA A 101 1.86 -22.42 -0.47
C ALA A 101 0.54 -21.70 -0.13
N LYS A 102 0.49 -21.07 1.03
CA LYS A 102 -0.57 -20.15 1.41
C LYS A 102 -0.21 -18.76 0.88
N ILE A 103 -1.07 -18.20 0.04
CA ILE A 103 -0.86 -16.90 -0.59
C ILE A 103 -2.01 -16.00 -0.20
N LYS A 104 -1.69 -14.86 0.41
CA LYS A 104 -2.65 -13.85 0.84
C LYS A 104 -2.36 -12.54 0.12
N VAL A 105 -3.33 -12.06 -0.64
CA VAL A 105 -3.30 -10.72 -1.23
C VAL A 105 -4.14 -9.80 -0.35
N CYS A 106 -3.57 -8.68 0.07
CA CYS A 106 -4.20 -7.69 0.95
C CYS A 106 -4.37 -6.37 0.18
N PRO A 107 -5.48 -6.16 -0.57
CA PRO A 107 -5.67 -4.95 -1.37
C PRO A 107 -5.62 -3.64 -0.57
N ASN A 108 -6.13 -3.63 0.66
CA ASN A 108 -6.12 -2.44 1.51
C ASN A 108 -4.74 -2.13 2.09
N GLN A 109 -3.87 -3.13 2.20
CA GLN A 109 -2.49 -2.96 2.68
C GLN A 109 -1.49 -2.88 1.52
N LEU A 110 -1.98 -3.02 0.27
CA LEU A 110 -1.16 -3.10 -0.93
C LEU A 110 0.01 -4.07 -0.76
N LYS A 111 -0.27 -5.28 -0.31
CA LYS A 111 0.77 -6.28 -0.02
C LYS A 111 0.32 -7.67 -0.44
N VAL A 112 1.26 -8.49 -0.88
CA VAL A 112 1.10 -9.94 -1.01
C VAL A 112 2.02 -10.64 0.00
N ILE A 113 1.50 -11.66 0.66
CA ILE A 113 2.19 -12.46 1.66
C ILE A 113 2.12 -13.92 1.22
N ILE A 114 3.25 -14.62 1.25
CA ILE A 114 3.37 -16.03 0.93
C ILE A 114 3.98 -16.75 2.13
N GLU A 115 3.34 -17.85 2.54
CA GLU A 115 3.80 -18.74 3.60
C GLU A 115 3.79 -20.18 3.10
N GLY A 116 4.87 -20.93 3.35
CA GLY A 116 4.96 -22.32 2.92
C GLY A 116 6.33 -22.93 3.17
N LYS A 117 6.50 -24.20 2.86
CA LYS A 117 7.82 -24.84 2.86
C LYS A 117 8.74 -24.14 1.83
N PRO A 118 10.07 -24.22 1.95
CA PRO A 118 10.99 -23.49 1.08
C PRO A 118 10.75 -23.71 -0.42
N ASP A 119 10.50 -24.95 -0.84
CA ASP A 119 10.18 -25.34 -2.22
C ASP A 119 8.86 -24.73 -2.71
N GLN A 120 7.82 -24.78 -1.86
CA GLN A 120 6.52 -24.16 -2.12
C GLN A 120 6.63 -22.64 -2.22
N LEU A 121 7.44 -22.04 -1.33
CA LEU A 121 7.66 -20.60 -1.24
C LEU A 121 8.37 -20.08 -2.50
N GLU A 122 9.43 -20.75 -2.95
CA GLU A 122 10.14 -20.39 -4.18
C GLU A 122 9.25 -20.49 -5.41
N HIS A 123 8.47 -21.57 -5.53
CA HIS A 123 7.54 -21.74 -6.64
C HIS A 123 6.44 -20.67 -6.63
N ALA A 124 5.84 -20.41 -5.46
CA ALA A 124 4.82 -19.39 -5.31
C ALA A 124 5.34 -17.96 -5.57
N LYS A 125 6.56 -17.63 -5.11
CA LYS A 125 7.22 -16.37 -5.44
C LYS A 125 7.29 -16.17 -6.94
N LYS A 126 7.72 -17.18 -7.69
CA LYS A 126 7.82 -17.13 -9.14
C LYS A 126 6.45 -16.83 -9.79
N LEU A 127 5.41 -17.58 -9.44
CA LEU A 127 4.07 -17.36 -10.01
C LEU A 127 3.50 -15.98 -9.68
N VAL A 128 3.72 -15.50 -8.45
CA VAL A 128 3.27 -14.16 -8.04
C VAL A 128 4.01 -13.07 -8.82
N LEU A 129 5.34 -13.17 -8.95
CA LEU A 129 6.14 -12.20 -9.71
C LEU A 129 5.75 -12.17 -11.19
N GLU A 130 5.57 -13.32 -11.83
CA GLU A 130 5.04 -13.41 -13.20
C GLU A 130 3.64 -12.80 -13.32
N GLY A 131 2.80 -12.97 -12.30
CA GLY A 131 1.48 -12.35 -12.20
C GLY A 131 1.54 -10.83 -12.11
N LEU A 132 2.60 -10.27 -11.51
CA LEU A 132 2.83 -8.82 -11.35
C LEU A 132 3.38 -8.16 -12.61
N GLU A 133 4.10 -8.87 -13.46
CA GLU A 133 4.66 -8.31 -14.70
C GLU A 133 3.57 -7.96 -15.73
N ARG A 134 2.55 -8.81 -15.88
CA ARG A 134 1.45 -8.61 -16.86
C ARG A 134 0.69 -7.27 -16.72
N PRO A 135 0.24 -6.85 -15.51
CA PRO A 135 -0.40 -5.55 -15.36
C PRO A 135 0.58 -4.39 -15.56
N ALA A 136 1.86 -4.56 -15.20
CA ALA A 136 2.90 -3.54 -15.43
C ALA A 136 3.14 -3.30 -16.93
N GLU A 137 3.17 -4.36 -17.74
CA GLU A 137 3.27 -4.25 -19.21
C GLU A 137 2.05 -3.56 -19.83
N LYS A 138 0.84 -3.96 -19.42
CA LYS A 138 -0.41 -3.33 -19.90
C LYS A 138 -0.46 -1.84 -19.58
N LYS A 139 0.03 -1.43 -18.41
CA LYS A 139 0.15 -0.02 -18.02
C LYS A 139 1.15 0.73 -18.90
N ARG A 140 2.33 0.16 -19.16
CA ARG A 140 3.37 0.75 -20.04
C ARG A 140 2.90 0.93 -21.47
N GLN A 141 2.06 0.04 -21.97
CA GLN A 141 1.51 0.09 -23.33
C GLN A 141 0.31 1.03 -23.47
N ASN A 142 -0.24 1.55 -22.37
CA ASN A 142 -1.40 2.42 -22.40
C ASN A 142 -0.93 3.89 -22.52
N PRO A 143 -1.13 4.56 -23.67
CA PRO A 143 -0.58 5.90 -23.93
C PRO A 143 -1.11 7.01 -23.01
N ASN A 144 -2.17 6.72 -22.24
CA ASN A 144 -2.77 7.64 -21.26
C ASN A 144 -2.34 7.34 -19.81
N HIS A 145 -1.44 6.37 -19.57
CA HIS A 145 -0.97 6.08 -18.23
C HIS A 145 0.03 7.13 -17.75
N MET A 146 -0.39 7.95 -16.78
CA MET A 146 0.50 8.87 -16.07
C MET A 146 1.11 8.17 -14.85
N THR A 147 2.43 8.28 -14.71
CA THR A 147 3.15 7.88 -13.50
C THR A 147 2.67 8.69 -12.29
N PRO A 148 2.90 8.22 -11.04
CA PRO A 148 2.57 8.98 -9.84
C PRO A 148 3.20 10.39 -9.82
N GLN A 149 4.41 10.53 -10.36
CA GLN A 149 5.11 11.81 -10.49
C GLN A 149 4.44 12.74 -11.51
N GLU A 150 4.03 12.21 -12.66
CA GLU A 150 3.29 12.98 -13.67
C GLU A 150 1.89 13.36 -13.19
N LEU A 151 1.22 12.49 -12.44
CA LEU A 151 -0.08 12.76 -11.83
C LEU A 151 0.03 13.90 -10.81
N ALA A 152 1.05 13.86 -9.94
CA ALA A 152 1.33 14.92 -8.98
C ALA A 152 1.64 16.25 -9.68
N LEU A 153 2.41 16.22 -10.77
CA LEU A 153 2.72 17.41 -11.58
C LEU A 153 1.47 17.95 -12.28
N HIS A 154 0.59 17.09 -12.79
CA HIS A 154 -0.67 17.48 -13.42
C HIS A 154 -1.65 18.09 -12.41
N GLN A 155 -1.73 17.52 -11.21
CA GLN A 155 -2.51 18.08 -10.10
C GLN A 155 -1.98 19.45 -9.68
N ALA A 156 -0.65 19.62 -9.56
CA ALA A 156 -0.04 20.90 -9.25
C ALA A 156 -0.37 21.97 -10.31
N LYS A 157 -0.24 21.63 -11.59
CA LYS A 157 -0.60 22.52 -12.71
C LYS A 157 -2.09 22.92 -12.72
N SER A 158 -2.98 21.97 -12.40
CA SER A 158 -4.42 22.24 -12.26
C SER A 158 -4.71 23.25 -11.14
N VAL A 159 -4.04 23.08 -10.00
CA VAL A 159 -4.17 24.01 -8.86
C VAL A 159 -3.69 25.41 -9.22
N ASP A 160 -2.58 25.54 -9.95
CA ASP A 160 -2.08 26.84 -10.38
C ASP A 160 -3.01 27.49 -11.41
N HIS A 161 -3.60 26.70 -12.32
CA HIS A 161 -4.61 27.21 -13.25
C HIS A 161 -5.87 27.74 -12.53
N CYS A 162 -6.31 27.07 -11.47
CA CYS A 162 -7.42 27.54 -10.63
C CYS A 162 -7.08 28.85 -9.88
N LYS A 163 -5.85 28.99 -9.39
CA LYS A 163 -5.39 30.24 -8.75
C LYS A 163 -5.38 31.40 -9.75
N ASP A 164 -4.90 31.18 -10.97
CA ASP A 164 -4.88 32.18 -12.03
C ASP A 164 -6.29 32.62 -12.43
N ALA A 165 -7.22 31.67 -12.54
CA ALA A 165 -8.63 31.95 -12.82
C ALA A 165 -9.27 32.78 -11.70
N LEU A 166 -8.96 32.45 -10.44
CA LEU A 166 -9.46 33.20 -9.27
C LEU A 166 -8.89 34.62 -9.22
N ALA A 167 -7.60 34.80 -9.51
CA ALA A 167 -6.97 36.12 -9.56
C ALA A 167 -7.58 37.01 -10.64
N LYS A 168 -7.84 36.46 -11.84
CA LYS A 168 -8.55 37.17 -12.92
C LYS A 168 -9.97 37.56 -12.51
N PHE A 169 -10.69 36.67 -11.84
CA PHE A 169 -12.03 36.95 -11.35
C PHE A 169 -12.04 38.07 -10.30
N GLN A 170 -11.12 38.04 -9.34
CA GLN A 170 -10.96 39.10 -8.33
C GLN A 170 -10.59 40.44 -8.95
N HIS A 171 -9.73 40.45 -9.98
CA HIS A 171 -9.41 41.66 -10.75
C HIS A 171 -10.65 42.22 -11.46
N MET A 172 -11.48 41.37 -12.08
CA MET A 172 -12.74 41.79 -12.71
C MET A 172 -13.73 42.40 -11.71
N LEU A 173 -13.81 41.88 -10.49
CA LEU A 173 -14.68 42.43 -9.45
C LEU A 173 -14.21 43.81 -8.95
N ARG A 174 -12.89 44.05 -8.92
CA ARG A 174 -12.32 45.37 -8.58
C ARG A 174 -12.48 46.41 -9.70
N GLY A 175 -12.66 45.96 -10.95
CA GLY A 175 -12.84 46.84 -12.13
C GLY A 175 -14.26 47.36 -12.37
N ARG A 176 -15.28 46.93 -11.62
CA ARG A 176 -16.69 47.36 -11.81
C ARG A 176 -17.02 48.76 -11.24
N GLY A 177 -16.03 49.64 -11.12
CA GLY A 177 -16.19 51.01 -10.62
C GLY A 177 -16.35 52.09 -11.70
N GLN A 178 -16.03 51.82 -12.97
CA GLN A 178 -16.10 52.83 -14.03
C GLN A 178 -16.47 52.21 -15.38
N THR A 179 -17.77 52.14 -15.68
CA THR A 179 -18.25 52.11 -17.06
C THR A 179 -19.07 53.37 -17.29
N PRO A 180 -18.75 54.22 -18.28
CA PRO A 180 -19.61 55.33 -18.63
C PRO A 180 -20.97 54.79 -19.08
N SER A 181 -22.07 55.34 -18.55
CA SER A 181 -23.41 55.03 -19.06
C SER A 181 -23.48 55.38 -20.56
N PRO A 182 -23.99 54.49 -21.42
CA PRO A 182 -24.22 54.83 -22.82
C PRO A 182 -25.35 55.87 -22.91
N GLU A 183 -25.07 56.99 -23.56
CA GLU A 183 -26.06 58.02 -23.91
C GLU A 183 -27.23 57.41 -24.68
N ARG A 184 -28.45 57.72 -24.25
CA ARG A 184 -29.69 57.37 -24.97
C ARG A 184 -29.77 58.22 -26.25
N GLN A 185 -29.56 57.59 -27.41
CA GLN A 185 -29.97 58.18 -28.69
C GLN A 185 -31.49 58.06 -28.89
N PRO A 186 -32.15 59.10 -29.45
CA PRO A 186 -33.59 59.10 -29.66
C PRO A 186 -34.03 58.22 -30.85
N ARG A 187 -35.14 57.50 -30.66
CA ARG A 187 -35.78 56.64 -31.67
C ARG A 187 -36.25 57.44 -32.89
N GLY A 188 -35.64 57.19 -34.05
CA GLY A 188 -36.10 57.65 -35.36
C GLY A 188 -37.36 56.90 -35.82
N LYS A 189 -38.34 57.67 -36.31
CA LYS A 189 -39.64 57.24 -36.83
C LYS A 189 -39.53 56.50 -38.17
N GLY A 190 -40.56 55.70 -38.46
CA GLY A 190 -40.64 54.77 -39.57
C GLY A 190 -40.84 55.36 -40.97
N LYS A 191 -40.93 54.45 -41.94
CA LYS A 191 -41.66 54.49 -43.23
C LYS A 191 -41.56 53.05 -43.76
N GLY A 192 -42.65 52.30 -43.97
CA GLY A 192 -43.77 52.62 -44.84
C GLY A 192 -43.42 52.20 -46.27
N LYS A 193 -43.74 50.97 -46.65
CA LYS A 193 -43.84 50.57 -48.05
C LYS A 193 -45.18 49.86 -48.26
N GLY A 194 -46.07 50.59 -48.93
CA GLY A 194 -47.28 50.05 -49.52
C GLY A 194 -47.06 49.86 -51.02
N LYS A 195 -47.80 48.86 -51.52
CA LYS A 195 -48.12 48.51 -52.91
C LYS A 195 -46.99 48.00 -53.79
#